data_AF-X0X137-F1
#
_entry.id   AF-X0X137-F1
#
_cell.length_a   1.000
_cell.length_b   1.000
_cell.length_c   1.000
_cell.angle_alpha   90.00
_cell.angle_beta   90.00
_cell.angle_gamma   90.00
#
_symmetry.space_group_name_H-M   'P 1'
#
loop_
_entity.id
_entity.type
_entity.pdbx_description
1 polymer ?
#
loop_
_entity_poly.entity_id
_entity_poly.type
_entity_poly.pdbx_seq_one_letter_code
_entity_poly.pdbx_strand_id
1 'polypeptide(L)' 'MGFRRKARVIALQVLYELTFTAHEPMESLARLASEKALPPEACDFSSELIQGVLDSKSKLDGFIGRFAPAFPVEQMA' A
#
# COMPACT_ATOMS: atom_id res chain seq x y z
N MET A 1 10.05 -14.13 -9.63
CA MET A 1 9.82 -13.17 -8.52
C MET A 1 8.98 -13.90 -7.46
N GLY A 2 9.41 -13.99 -6.20
CA GLY A 2 8.64 -14.69 -5.16
C GLY A 2 7.33 -13.97 -4.80
N PHE A 3 6.32 -14.71 -4.32
CA PHE A 3 4.97 -14.18 -4.05
C PHE A 3 4.98 -12.96 -3.11
N ARG A 4 5.79 -13.00 -2.05
CA ARG A 4 5.95 -11.87 -1.11
C ARG A 4 6.51 -10.60 -1.74
N ARG A 5 7.36 -10.72 -2.77
CA ARG A 5 7.88 -9.54 -3.48
C ARG A 5 6.82 -8.99 -4.43
N LYS A 6 6.05 -9.86 -5.11
CA LYS A 6 4.91 -9.45 -5.95
C LYS A 6 3.83 -8.74 -5.12
N ALA A 7 3.47 -9.29 -3.97
CA ALA A 7 2.50 -8.73 -3.05
C ALA A 7 2.88 -7.32 -2.55
N ARG A 8 4.15 -7.11 -2.14
CA ARG A 8 4.62 -5.77 -1.73
C ARG A 8 4.51 -4.73 -2.84
N VAL A 9 4.79 -5.13 -4.09
CA VAL A 9 4.63 -4.23 -5.25
C VAL A 9 3.17 -3.85 -5.45
N ILE A 10 2.25 -4.79 -5.27
CA ILE A 10 0.80 -4.58 -5.43
C ILE A 10 0.27 -3.70 -4.30
N ALA A 11 0.64 -3.99 -3.05
CA ALA A 11 0.29 -3.16 -1.91
C ALA A 11 0.75 -1.70 -2.10
N LEU A 12 1.97 -1.50 -2.60
CA LEU A 12 2.48 -0.16 -2.91
C LEU A 12 1.66 0.53 -4.01
N GLN A 13 1.25 -0.19 -5.05
CA GLN A 13 0.42 0.36 -6.13
C GLN A 13 -0.97 0.77 -5.63
N VAL A 14 -1.60 -0.06 -4.79
CA VAL A 14 -2.89 0.28 -4.17
C VAL A 14 -2.75 1.54 -3.30
N LEU A 15 -1.77 1.57 -2.37
CA LEU A 15 -1.58 2.72 -1.48
C LEU A 15 -1.27 4.02 -2.23
N TYR A 16 -0.55 3.93 -3.34
CA TYR A 16 -0.30 5.08 -4.23
C TYR A 16 -1.60 5.57 -4.87
N GLU A 17 -2.43 4.68 -5.42
CA GLU A 17 -3.72 5.03 -6.04
C GLU A 17 -4.67 5.72 -5.06
N LEU A 18 -4.72 5.26 -3.81
CA LEU A 18 -5.52 5.85 -2.74
C LEU A 18 -5.07 7.27 -2.36
N THR A 19 -3.85 7.67 -2.73
CA THR A 19 -3.36 9.03 -2.49
C THR A 19 -4.04 10.05 -3.42
N PHE A 20 -4.48 9.62 -4.60
CA PHE A 20 -5.03 10.51 -5.64
C PHE A 20 -6.50 10.26 -5.95
N THR A 21 -7.09 9.20 -5.38
CA THR A 21 -8.47 8.78 -5.68
C THR A 21 -9.23 8.48 -4.39
N ALA A 22 -10.56 8.49 -4.48
CA ALA A 22 -11.44 8.04 -3.40
C ALA A 22 -11.85 6.56 -3.56
N HIS A 23 -11.05 5.76 -4.27
CA HIS A 23 -11.34 4.34 -4.44
C HIS A 23 -11.22 3.60 -3.11
N GLU A 24 -11.98 2.52 -2.95
CA GLU A 24 -11.84 1.65 -1.78
C GLU A 24 -10.60 0.76 -1.93
N PRO A 25 -9.76 0.61 -0.88
CA PRO A 25 -8.50 -0.13 -0.94
C PRO A 25 -8.63 -1.55 -1.49
N MET A 26 -9.69 -2.26 -1.07
CA MET A 26 -9.93 -3.65 -1.46
C MET A 26 -10.49 -3.75 -2.89
N GLU A 27 -11.15 -2.71 -3.40
CA GLU A 27 -11.58 -2.64 -4.80
C GLU A 27 -10.37 -2.46 -5.72
N SER A 28 -9.46 -1.53 -5.39
CA SER A 28 -8.20 -1.36 -6.12
C SER A 28 -7.34 -2.64 -6.09
N LEU A 29 -7.27 -3.33 -4.93
CA LEU A 29 -6.58 -4.62 -4.82
C LEU A 29 -7.23 -5.68 -5.70
N ALA A 30 -8.55 -5.84 -5.64
CA ALA A 30 -9.28 -6.84 -6.43
C ALA A 30 -9.07 -6.63 -7.93
N ARG A 31 -9.14 -5.37 -8.38
CA ARG A 31 -8.87 -4.99 -9.77
C ARG A 31 -7.44 -5.37 -10.17
N LEU A 32 -6.43 -4.96 -9.41
CA LEU A 32 -5.02 -5.29 -9.70
C LEU A 32 -4.73 -6.79 -9.61
N ALA A 33 -5.38 -7.50 -8.70
CA ALA A 33 -5.23 -8.95 -8.55
C ALA A 33 -5.75 -9.69 -9.79
N SER A 34 -6.90 -9.25 -10.32
CA SER A 34 -7.47 -9.75 -11.57
C SER A 34 -6.57 -9.43 -12.78
N GLU A 35 -6.21 -8.15 -12.97
CA GLU A 35 -5.40 -7.69 -14.10
C GLU A 35 -4.04 -8.40 -14.19
N LYS A 36 -3.44 -8.74 -13.04
CA LYS A 36 -2.06 -9.27 -12.97
C LYS A 36 -1.99 -10.75 -12.61
N ALA A 37 -3.13 -11.44 -12.63
CA ALA A 37 -3.27 -12.83 -12.22
C ALA A 37 -2.46 -13.12 -10.95
N LEU A 38 -2.82 -12.43 -9.86
CA LEU A 38 -2.16 -12.64 -8.57
C LEU A 38 -2.55 -14.01 -8.03
N PRO A 39 -1.58 -14.82 -7.57
CA PRO A 39 -1.91 -16.02 -6.81
C PRO A 39 -2.55 -15.63 -5.46
N PRO A 40 -3.43 -16.47 -4.89
CA PRO A 40 -4.16 -16.17 -3.66
C PRO A 40 -3.26 -15.71 -2.51
N GLU A 41 -2.11 -16.37 -2.30
CA GLU A 41 -1.17 -16.06 -1.21
C GLU A 41 -0.54 -14.68 -1.36
N ALA A 42 -0.42 -14.18 -2.61
CA ALA A 42 0.02 -12.82 -2.85
C ALA A 42 -1.11 -11.81 -2.65
N CYS A 43 -2.36 -12.18 -2.92
CA CYS A 43 -3.52 -11.35 -2.65
C CYS A 43 -3.71 -11.15 -1.14
N ASP A 44 -3.72 -12.24 -0.38
CA ASP A 44 -3.89 -12.24 1.08
C ASP A 44 -2.80 -11.40 1.75
N PHE A 45 -1.54 -11.65 1.38
CA PHE A 45 -0.41 -10.88 1.92
C PHE A 45 -0.43 -9.40 1.49
N SER A 46 -0.99 -9.07 0.31
CA SER A 46 -1.17 -7.67 -0.09
C SER A 46 -2.24 -7.00 0.76
N SER A 47 -3.36 -7.67 1.00
CA SER A 47 -4.46 -7.19 1.83
C SER A 47 -3.98 -6.89 3.26
N GLU A 48 -3.25 -7.82 3.88
CA GLU A 48 -2.65 -7.63 5.21
C GLU A 48 -1.73 -6.39 5.27
N LEU A 49 -0.89 -6.19 4.26
CA LEU A 49 0.01 -5.04 4.20
C LEU A 49 -0.75 -3.72 4.02
N ILE A 50 -1.74 -3.69 3.13
CA ILE A 50 -2.55 -2.50 2.88
C ILE A 50 -3.29 -2.11 4.15
N GLN A 51 -4.00 -3.06 4.78
CA GLN A 51 -4.75 -2.79 6.01
C GLN A 51 -3.83 -2.33 7.14
N GLY A 52 -2.71 -3.02 7.35
CA GLY A 52 -1.76 -2.65 8.40
C GLY A 52 -1.16 -1.25 8.22
N VAL A 53 -0.91 -0.83 6.97
CA VAL A 53 -0.44 0.54 6.68
C VAL A 53 -1.55 1.56 6.91
N LEU A 54 -2.78 1.31 6.46
CA LEU A 54 -3.90 2.23 6.66
C LEU A 54 -4.23 2.41 8.15
N ASP A 55 -4.32 1.32 8.91
CA ASP A 55 -4.58 1.33 10.35
C ASP A 55 -3.48 2.07 11.13
N SER A 56 -2.24 2.01 10.64
CA SER A 56 -1.08 2.63 11.30
C SER A 56 -0.66 3.96 10.66
N LYS A 57 -1.39 4.50 9.69
CA LYS A 57 -0.94 5.61 8.83
C LYS A 57 -0.42 6.81 9.63
N SER A 58 -1.24 7.34 10.55
CA SER A 58 -0.86 8.50 11.35
C SER A 58 0.42 8.25 12.19
N LYS A 59 0.56 7.04 12.75
CA LYS A 59 1.75 6.66 13.51
C LYS A 59 2.99 6.54 12.61
N LEU A 60 2.84 5.97 11.41
CA LEU A 60 3.91 5.84 10.43
C LEU A 60 4.37 7.23 9.93
N ASP A 61 3.42 8.09 9.56
CA ASP A 61 3.72 9.47 9.12
C ASP A 61 4.43 10.25 10.23
N GLY A 62 4.01 10.10 11.49
CA GLY A 62 4.68 10.69 12.65
C GLY A 62 6.12 10.19 12.85
N PHE A 63 6.38 8.91 12.60
CA PHE A 63 7.75 8.39 12.62
C PHE A 63 8.59 8.92 11.45
N ILE A 64 8.04 9.00 10.24
CA ILE A 64 8.74 9.55 9.08
C ILE A 64 9.09 11.01 9.36
N GLY A 65 8.14 11.84 9.80
CA GLY A 65 8.41 13.24 10.14
C GLY A 65 9.45 13.41 11.25
N ARG A 66 9.47 12.53 12.25
CA ARG A 66 10.48 12.55 13.33
C ARG A 66 11.89 12.20 12.84
N PHE A 67 12.02 11.20 11.97
CA PHE A 67 13.33 10.66 11.58
C PHE A 67 13.86 11.18 10.25
N ALA A 68 13.00 11.80 9.42
CA ALA A 68 13.35 12.41 8.15
C ALA A 68 12.85 13.87 8.05
N PRO A 69 13.28 14.77 8.95
CA PRO A 69 12.74 16.14 9.02
C PRO A 69 13.04 17.01 7.78
N ALA A 70 14.02 16.62 6.96
CA ALA A 70 14.32 17.28 5.69
C ALA A 70 13.33 16.89 4.56
N PHE A 71 12.46 15.90 4.79
CA PHE A 71 11.48 15.39 3.84
C PHE A 71 10.09 15.32 4.49
N PRO A 72 9.36 16.45 4.58
CA PRO A 72 8.01 16.48 5.16
C PRO A 72 7.06 15.55 4.40
N VAL A 73 6.29 14.72 5.13
CA VAL A 73 5.43 13.70 4.53
C VAL A 73 4.38 14.31 3.60
N GLU A 74 3.86 15.48 3.95
CA GLU A 74 2.87 16.23 3.18
C GLU A 74 3.41 16.75 1.85
N GLN A 75 4.73 16.78 1.66
CA GLN A 75 5.41 17.27 0.46
C GLN A 75 5.91 16.15 -0.45
N MET A 76 5.73 14.88 -0.06
CA MET A 76 6.21 13.71 -0.81
C MET A 76 5.11 13.05 -1.66
N ALA A 77 3.87 13.54 -1.59
CA ALA A 77 2.71 13.04 -2.33
C ALA A 77 2.56 13.73 -3.69
#